data_AF-A0A920JGQ2-F1
#
_entry.id   AF-A0A920JGQ2-F1
#
_cell.length_a   1.000
_cell.length_b   1.000
_cell.length_c   1.000
_cell.angle_alpha   90.00
_cell.angle_beta   90.00
_cell.angle_gamma   90.00
#
_symmetry.space_group_name_H-M   'P 1'
#
loop_
_entity.id
_entity.type
_entity.pdbx_description
1 polymer ?
#
loop_
_entity_poly.entity_id
_entity_poly.type
_entity_poly.pdbx_seq_one_letter_code
_entity_poly.pdbx_strand_id
1 'polypeptide(L)' 'MSQETIGTINIAAREKLDNLVFVVNCNLQRLDGPVRGNGKIIQELEAVFRGSGFGVSLK' A
#
# COMPACT_ATOMS: atom_id res chain seq x y z
N MET A 1 3.45 -6.57 -0.01
CA MET A 1 4.36 -5.50 0.44
C MET A 1 5.00 -5.98 1.74
N SER A 2 6.32 -5.87 1.92
CA SER A 2 6.98 -6.35 3.14
C SER A 2 6.72 -5.39 4.31
N GLN A 3 6.90 -5.91 5.54
CA GLN A 3 6.84 -5.12 6.77
C GLN A 3 7.79 -3.90 6.70
N GLU A 4 8.96 -4.08 6.09
CA GLU A 4 9.98 -3.05 5.91
C GLU A 4 9.46 -1.91 5.04
N THR A 5 8.84 -2.21 3.90
CA THR A 5 8.27 -1.19 3.02
C THR A 5 7.17 -0.39 3.72
N ILE A 6 6.28 -1.06 4.45
CA ILE A 6 5.19 -0.39 5.19
C ILE A 6 5.76 0.52 6.29
N GLY A 7 6.81 0.07 7.00
CA GLY A 7 7.45 0.86 8.05
C GLY A 7 8.10 2.15 7.56
N THR A 8 8.58 2.17 6.32
CA THR A 8 9.26 3.34 5.72
C THR A 8 8.30 4.35 5.08
N ILE A 9 7.02 4.01 4.84
CA ILE A 9 6.03 4.95 4.27
C ILE A 9 5.93 6.25 5.10
N ASN A 10 5.96 6.14 6.42
CA ASN A 10 5.92 7.30 7.30
C ASN A 10 7.12 8.25 7.14
N ILE A 11 8.29 7.73 6.72
CA ILE A 11 9.46 8.56 6.43
C ILE A 11 9.22 9.38 5.17
N ALA A 12 8.71 8.75 4.11
CA ALA A 12 8.43 9.44 2.86
C ALA A 12 7.38 10.56 3.03
N ALA A 13 6.38 10.36 3.89
CA ALA A 13 5.42 11.40 4.25
C ALA A 13 6.03 12.54 5.08
N ARG A 14 6.87 12.22 6.07
CA ARG A 14 7.54 13.23 6.91
C ARG A 14 8.50 14.10 6.13
N GLU A 15 9.23 13.52 5.19
CA GLU A 15 10.18 14.22 4.31
C GLU A 15 9.47 14.95 3.15
N LYS A 16 8.13 14.92 3.09
CA LYS A 16 7.32 15.57 2.05
C LYS A 16 7.80 15.22 0.64
N LEU A 17 7.95 13.92 0.38
CA LEU A 17 8.34 13.44 -0.94
C LEU A 17 7.14 13.49 -1.90
N ASP A 18 6.75 14.70 -2.28
CA ASP A 18 5.61 14.98 -3.17
C ASP A 18 5.87 14.50 -4.62
N ASN A 19 7.11 14.11 -4.92
CA ASN A 19 7.56 13.54 -6.19
C ASN A 19 7.57 12.00 -6.22
N LEU A 20 7.10 11.34 -5.16
CA LEU A 20 7.09 9.87 -5.05
C LEU A 20 5.68 9.32 -5.28
N VAL A 21 5.57 8.34 -6.19
CA VAL A 21 4.30 7.64 -6.48
C VAL A 21 4.46 6.15 -6.23
N PHE A 22 3.58 5.58 -5.40
CA PHE A 22 3.48 4.13 -5.19
C PHE A 22 2.43 3.54 -6.11
N VAL A 23 2.80 2.52 -6.89
CA VAL A 23 1.88 1.72 -7.70
C VAL A 23 1.84 0.31 -7.12
N VAL A 24 0.71 -0.07 -6.52
CA VAL A 24 0.53 -1.38 -5.87
C VAL A 24 -0.48 -2.21 -6.65
N ASN A 25 0.00 -3.25 -7.32
CA ASN A 25 -0.88 -4.20 -8.01
C ASN A 25 -1.56 -5.12 -6.99
N CYS A 26 -2.89 -5.00 -6.88
CA CYS A 26 -3.73 -5.80 -6.01
C CYS A 26 -4.53 -6.85 -6.81
N ASN A 27 -3.90 -7.57 -7.73
CA ASN A 27 -4.53 -8.64 -8.53
C ASN A 27 -4.97 -9.89 -7.73
N LEU A 28 -4.79 -9.87 -6.41
CA LEU A 28 -5.22 -10.89 -5.46
C LEU A 28 -4.64 -12.29 -5.70
N GLN A 29 -3.50 -12.37 -6.38
CA GLN A 29 -2.80 -13.62 -6.66
C GLN A 29 -1.46 -13.67 -5.94
N ARG A 30 -1.14 -14.82 -5.34
CA ARG A 30 0.20 -15.15 -4.87
C ARG A 30 0.86 -16.08 -5.89
N LEU A 31 2.19 -16.14 -5.85
CA LEU A 31 2.97 -17.10 -6.63
C LEU A 31 2.53 -18.55 -6.36
N ASP A 32 2.06 -18.83 -5.14
CA ASP A 32 1.63 -20.17 -4.70
C ASP A 32 0.11 -20.43 -4.89
N GLY A 33 -0.60 -19.60 -5.66
CA GLY A 33 -2.01 -19.79 -5.98
C GLY A 33 -2.94 -18.63 -5.56
N PRO A 34 -4.28 -18.81 -5.71
CA PRO A 34 -5.25 -17.78 -5.41
C PRO A 34 -5.24 -17.42 -3.92
N VAL A 35 -5.17 -16.14 -3.60
CA VAL A 35 -5.19 -15.68 -2.22
C VAL A 35 -6.61 -15.81 -1.66
N ARG A 36 -6.83 -16.75 -0.75
CA ARG A 36 -8.07 -16.83 0.03
C ARG A 36 -8.08 -15.70 1.07
N GLY A 37 -9.13 -14.86 1.07
CA GLY A 37 -9.36 -13.82 2.10
C GLY A 37 -9.17 -12.36 1.68
N ASN A 38 -9.11 -12.06 0.38
CA ASN A 38 -8.48 -10.83 -0.12
C ASN A 38 -9.40 -9.61 -0.35
N GLY A 39 -10.67 -9.66 0.04
CA GLY A 39 -11.60 -8.53 -0.11
C GLY A 39 -11.22 -7.29 0.71
N LYS A 40 -10.32 -7.43 1.69
CA LYS A 40 -9.89 -6.36 2.60
C LYS A 40 -8.50 -5.80 2.31
N ILE A 41 -7.69 -6.42 1.45
CA ILE A 41 -6.28 -5.98 1.28
C ILE A 41 -6.18 -4.56 0.72
N ILE A 42 -7.08 -4.20 -0.20
CA ILE A 42 -7.14 -2.84 -0.76
C ILE A 42 -7.50 -1.84 0.35
N GLN A 43 -8.44 -2.19 1.22
CA GLN A 43 -8.88 -1.35 2.34
C GLN A 43 -7.80 -1.20 3.40
N GLU A 44 -7.06 -2.27 3.71
CA GLU A 44 -5.93 -2.23 4.64
C GLU A 44 -4.79 -1.36 4.11
N LEU A 45 -4.44 -1.52 2.83
CA LEU A 45 -3.43 -0.68 2.19
C LEU A 45 -3.89 0.79 2.14
N GLU A 46 -5.13 1.05 1.75
CA GLU A 46 -5.69 2.41 1.76
C GLU A 46 -5.62 3.03 3.16
N ALA A 47 -5.99 2.30 4.21
CA ALA A 47 -5.93 2.79 5.58
C ALA A 47 -4.49 3.13 6.02
N VAL A 48 -3.52 2.29 5.65
CA VAL A 48 -2.10 2.54 5.93
C VAL A 48 -1.60 3.79 5.19
N PHE A 49 -1.81 3.88 3.88
CA PHE A 49 -1.32 5.00 3.08
C PHE A 49 -1.99 6.33 3.46
N ARG A 50 -3.32 6.34 3.65
CA ARG A 50 -4.04 7.52 4.14
C ARG A 50 -3.60 7.90 5.55
N GLY A 51 -3.42 6.91 6.44
CA GLY A 51 -2.94 7.13 7.80
C GLY A 51 -1.54 7.74 7.87
N SER A 52 -0.71 7.46 6.86
CA SER A 52 0.60 8.09 6.69
C SER A 52 0.56 9.44 5.96
N GLY A 53 -0.60 9.92 5.51
CA GLY A 53 -0.73 11.23 4.85
C GLY A 53 -0.55 11.21 3.32
N PHE A 54 -0.50 10.03 2.69
CA PHE A 54 -0.48 9.92 1.23
C PHE A 54 -1.87 10.08 0.61
N GLY A 55 -1.92 10.70 -0.57
CA GLY A 55 -3.09 10.62 -1.44
C GLY A 55 -3.26 9.19 -1.99
N VAL A 56 -4.47 8.64 -1.89
CA VAL A 56 -4.80 7.31 -2.42
C VAL A 56 -5.81 7.47 -3.54
N SER A 57 -5.52 6.85 -4.69
CA SER A 57 -6.43 6.73 -5.83
C SER A 57 -6.54 5.27 -6.22
N LEU A 58 -7.78 4.77 -6.29
CA LEU A 58 -8.10 3.41 -6.71
C LEU A 58 -8.57 3.45 -8.16
N LYS A 59 -8.10 2.52 -8.99
CA LYS A 59 -8.47 2.38 -10.40
C LYS A 59 -8.75 0.92 -10.72
#